data_AF-A0A7X5WL92-F1
#
_entry.id   AF-A0A7X5WL92-F1
#
_cell.length_a   1.000
_cell.length_b   1.000
_cell.length_c   1.000
_cell.angle_alpha   90.00
_cell.angle_beta   90.00
_cell.angle_gamma   90.00
#
_symmetry.space_group_name_H-M   'P 1'
#
loop_
_entity.id
_entity.type
_entity.pdbx_description
1 polymer ?
#
loop_
_entity_poly.entity_id
_entity_poly.type
_entity_poly.pdbx_seq_one_letter_code
_entity_poly.pdbx_strand_id
1 'polypeptide(L)' 'MVCYATGAQTDRSIGIPGEDLERSHAATEFVAWYNGHPDYRDHEFDLSVERVAIVGVGNVAVDVARILCRTPEEL' A
#
# COMPACT_ATOMS: atom_id res chain seq x y z
N MET A 1 -6.01 27.31 -21.72
CA MET A 1 -6.74 26.08 -21.34
C MET A 1 -5.90 25.37 -20.31
N VAL A 2 -6.47 25.03 -19.16
CA VAL A 2 -5.75 24.30 -18.10
C VAL A 2 -6.40 22.93 -17.99
N CYS A 3 -5.60 21.88 -18.13
CA CYS A 3 -6.03 20.50 -17.92
C CYS A 3 -5.40 19.99 -16.62
N TYR A 4 -6.24 19.49 -15.72
CA TYR A 4 -5.81 18.82 -14.50
C TYR A 4 -5.79 17.30 -14.74
N ALA A 5 -4.61 16.69 -14.60
CA ALA A 5 -4.36 15.27 -14.78
C ALA A 5 -3.62 14.70 -13.55
N THR A 6 -4.08 15.07 -12.36
CA THR A 6 -3.42 14.77 -11.07
C THR A 6 -3.65 13.34 -10.56
N GLY A 7 -4.43 12.52 -11.29
CA GLY A 7 -4.78 11.17 -10.86
C GLY A 7 -5.67 11.15 -9.60
N ALA A 8 -5.73 9.99 -8.94
CA ALA A 8 -6.41 9.80 -7.67
C ALA A 8 -5.36 9.53 -6.58
N GLN A 9 -5.08 10.54 -5.75
CA GLN A 9 -4.05 10.48 -4.71
C GLN A 9 -4.57 9.93 -3.37
N THR A 10 -5.89 9.78 -3.21
CA THR A 10 -6.50 9.48 -1.91
C THR A 10 -7.13 8.11 -1.93
N ASP A 11 -6.81 7.31 -0.91
CA ASP A 11 -7.44 6.02 -0.68
C ASP A 11 -8.88 6.15 -0.17
N ARG A 12 -9.64 5.07 -0.37
CA ARG A 12 -11.02 4.98 0.10
C ARG A 12 -11.04 4.32 1.47
N SER A 13 -11.49 5.07 2.49
CA SER A 13 -11.77 4.49 3.81
C SER A 13 -12.90 3.45 3.73
N ILE A 14 -12.69 2.37 4.46
CA ILE A 14 -13.57 1.20 4.60
C ILE A 14 -14.63 1.47 5.68
N GLY A 15 -14.33 2.30 6.69
CA GLY A 15 -15.26 2.74 7.71
C GLY A 15 -15.59 1.68 8.76
N ILE A 16 -14.63 0.79 9.07
CA ILE A 16 -14.80 -0.29 10.04
C ILE A 16 -14.02 -0.01 11.33
N PRO A 17 -14.48 -0.55 12.49
CA PRO A 17 -13.71 -0.46 13.72
C PRO A 17 -12.30 -1.07 13.55
N GLY A 18 -11.28 -0.30 13.89
CA GLY A 18 -9.88 -0.73 13.81
C GLY A 18 -9.13 -0.37 12.51
N GLU A 19 -9.75 0.39 11.61
CA GLU A 19 -9.10 0.90 10.38
C GLU A 19 -7.94 1.87 10.66
N ASP A 20 -7.97 2.61 11.77
CA ASP A 20 -6.90 3.55 12.14
C ASP A 20 -5.82 2.92 13.05
N LEU A 21 -5.81 1.59 13.20
CA LEU A 21 -4.78 0.92 13.97
C LEU A 21 -3.42 1.05 13.28
N GLU A 22 -2.35 1.10 14.05
CA GLU A 22 -0.97 1.32 13.58
C GLU A 22 -0.51 0.35 12.47
N ARG A 23 -1.11 -0.84 12.36
CA ARG A 23 -0.80 -1.87 11.36
C ARG A 23 -1.83 -1.95 10.22
N SER A 24 -2.76 -1.02 10.17
CA SER A 24 -3.73 -0.88 9.09
C SER A 24 -3.23 0.25 8.18
N HIS A 25 -2.88 -0.12 6.95
CA HIS A 25 -2.27 0.78 5.99
C HIS A 25 -3.04 0.76 4.69
N ALA A 26 -3.03 1.89 4.00
CA ALA A 26 -3.65 1.96 2.70
C ALA A 26 -2.71 1.35 1.64
N ALA A 27 -3.29 0.68 0.64
CA ALA A 27 -2.50 -0.03 -0.36
C ALA A 27 -1.62 0.92 -1.19
N THR A 28 -2.06 2.16 -1.43
CA THR A 28 -1.26 3.13 -2.19
C THR A 28 -0.03 3.59 -1.43
N GLU A 29 -0.08 3.65 -0.09
CA GLU A 29 1.08 4.02 0.74
C GLU A 29 2.16 2.94 0.66
N PHE A 30 1.77 1.66 0.76
CA PHE A 30 2.70 0.54 0.60
C PHE A 30 3.30 0.51 -0.81
N VAL A 31 2.49 0.76 -1.84
CA VAL A 31 2.93 0.87 -3.23
C VAL A 31 3.90 2.03 -3.43
N ALA A 32 3.61 3.19 -2.87
CA ALA A 32 4.46 4.36 -2.95
C ALA A 32 5.79 4.11 -2.23
N TRP A 33 5.77 3.45 -1.07
CA TRP A 33 6.96 3.08 -0.31
C TRP A 33 7.89 2.15 -1.09
N TYR A 34 7.41 0.99 -1.58
CA TYR A 34 8.30 0.06 -2.28
C TYR A 34 8.79 0.60 -3.62
N ASN A 35 8.07 1.56 -4.24
CA ASN A 35 8.54 2.27 -5.44
C ASN A 35 9.47 3.46 -5.13
N GLY A 36 9.74 3.75 -3.86
CA GLY A 36 10.64 4.83 -3.45
C GLY A 36 10.08 6.24 -3.64
N HIS A 37 8.76 6.42 -3.56
CA HIS A 37 8.13 7.74 -3.65
C HIS A 37 8.70 8.67 -2.55
N PRO A 38 9.13 9.91 -2.86
CA PRO A 38 9.78 10.78 -1.89
C PRO A 38 9.01 10.99 -0.59
N ASP A 39 7.68 11.10 -0.68
CA ASP A 39 6.82 11.33 0.48
C ASP A 39 6.61 10.07 1.35
N TYR A 40 6.90 8.87 0.82
CA TYR A 40 6.64 7.58 1.49
C TYR A 40 7.89 6.75 1.72
N ARG A 41 9.06 7.14 1.19
CA ARG A 41 10.31 6.36 1.30
C ARG A 41 10.76 6.11 2.74
N ASP A 42 10.41 7.03 3.65
CA ASP A 42 10.79 7.00 5.06
C ASP A 42 9.70 6.32 5.92
N HIS A 43 8.62 5.78 5.31
CA HIS A 43 7.67 4.95 6.02
C HIS A 43 8.30 3.62 6.44
N GLU A 44 7.98 3.18 7.65
CA GLU A 44 8.36 1.87 8.16
C GLU A 44 7.15 0.93 8.15
N PHE A 45 7.30 -0.22 7.51
CA PHE A 45 6.33 -1.31 7.55
C PHE A 45 6.92 -2.47 8.35
N ASP A 46 6.21 -2.94 9.38
CA ASP A 46 6.59 -4.15 10.11
C ASP A 46 6.31 -5.40 9.27
N LEU A 47 7.32 -5.84 8.51
CA LEU A 47 7.27 -7.04 7.68
C LEU A 47 7.72 -8.31 8.42
N SER A 48 7.96 -8.24 9.74
CA SER A 48 8.35 -9.41 10.55
C SER A 48 7.18 -10.38 10.83
N VAL A 49 5.96 -10.00 10.43
CA VAL A 49 4.73 -10.76 10.65
C VAL A 49 4.62 -11.98 9.74
N GLU A 50 4.05 -13.08 10.26
CA GLU A 50 3.83 -14.29 9.47
C GLU A 50 2.64 -14.20 8.50
N ARG A 51 1.70 -13.29 8.76
CA ARG A 51 0.41 -13.22 8.05
C ARG A 51 -0.01 -11.78 7.82
N VAL A 52 -0.48 -11.51 6.61
CA VAL A 52 -1.06 -10.23 6.18
C VAL A 52 -2.42 -10.49 5.55
N ALA A 53 -3.37 -9.59 5.77
CA ALA A 53 -4.66 -9.59 5.09
C ALA A 53 -4.75 -8.40 4.14
N ILE A 54 -5.17 -8.65 2.90
CA ILE A 54 -5.35 -7.61 1.88
C ILE A 54 -6.84 -7.52 1.57
N VAL A 55 -7.41 -6.31 1.68
CA VAL A 55 -8.82 -6.07 1.41
C VAL A 55 -8.97 -5.41 0.04
N GLY A 56 -9.41 -6.19 -0.95
CA GLY A 56 -9.63 -5.73 -2.31
C GLY A 56 -9.42 -6.83 -3.34
N VAL A 57 -10.02 -6.69 -4.53
CA VAL A 57 -9.94 -7.67 -5.63
C VAL A 57 -9.44 -7.00 -6.93
N GLY A 58 -8.71 -5.89 -6.80
CA GLY A 58 -8.13 -5.15 -7.93
C GLY A 58 -6.66 -5.52 -8.19
N ASN A 59 -6.11 -5.01 -9.28
CA ASN A 59 -4.70 -5.25 -9.64
C ASN A 59 -3.73 -4.79 -8.54
N VAL A 60 -4.00 -3.65 -7.90
CA VAL A 60 -3.17 -3.14 -6.79
C VAL A 60 -3.09 -4.15 -5.64
N ALA A 61 -4.20 -4.82 -5.30
CA ALA A 61 -4.19 -5.85 -4.27
C ALA A 61 -3.30 -7.04 -4.64
N VAL A 62 -3.28 -7.42 -5.91
CA VAL A 62 -2.40 -8.47 -6.45
C VAL A 62 -0.94 -8.04 -6.43
N ASP A 63 -0.64 -6.78 -6.76
CA ASP A 63 0.72 -6.26 -6.75
C ASP A 63 1.29 -6.22 -5.33
N VAL A 64 0.50 -5.74 -4.36
CA VAL A 64 0.86 -5.78 -2.93
C VAL A 64 1.12 -7.23 -2.48
N ALA A 65 0.23 -8.17 -2.82
CA ALA A 65 0.41 -9.58 -2.49
C ALA A 65 1.70 -10.16 -3.10
N ARG A 66 1.99 -9.82 -4.36
CA ARG A 66 3.20 -10.28 -5.06
C ARG A 66 4.47 -9.79 -4.40
N ILE A 67 4.52 -8.50 -4.02
CA ILE A 67 5.68 -7.93 -3.34
C ILE A 67 5.87 -8.59 -1.96
N LEU A 68 4.79 -8.78 -1.20
CA LEU A 68 4.84 -9.41 0.13
C LEU A 68 5.19 -10.91 0.08
N CYS A 69 4.88 -11.61 -1.03
CA CYS A 69 5.15 -13.04 -1.18
C CYS A 69 6.51 -13.36 -1.83
N ARG A 70 7.23 -12.38 -2.38
CA ARG A 70 8.55 -12.58 -2.98
C ARG A 70 9.63 -12.53 -1.92
N THR A 71 10.68 -13.34 -2.08
CA THR A 71 11.87 -13.18 -1.25
C THR A 71 12.67 -11.94 -1.70
N PRO A 72 13.51 -11.35 -0.83
CA PRO A 72 14.36 -10.22 -1.22
C PRO A 72 15.23 -10.49 -2.45
N GLU A 73 15.56 -11.75 -2.73
CA GLU A 73 16.34 -12.17 -3.90
C GLU A 73 15.52 -12.21 -5.21
N GLU A 74 14.18 -12.16 -5.11
CA GLU A 74 13.22 -12.22 -6.23
C GLU A 74 12.59 -10.86 -6.57
N LEU A 75 12.94 -9.81 -5.81
CA LEU A 75 12.53 -8.42 -5.99
C LEU A 75 13.53 -7.65 -6.86
#